data_AF-A0A2A9DN58-F1
#
_entry.id   AF-A0A2A9DN58-F1
#
_cell.length_a   1.000
_cell.length_b   1.000
_cell.length_c   1.000
_cell.angle_alpha   90.00
_cell.angle_beta   90.00
_cell.angle_gamma   90.00
#
_symmetry.space_group_name_H-M   'P 1'
#
loop_
_entity.id
_entity.type
_entity.pdbx_description
1 polymer ?
#
loop_
_entity_poly.entity_id
_entity_poly.type
_entity_poly.pdbx_seq_one_letter_code
_entity_poly.pdbx_strand_id
1 'polypeptide(L)'
;MTPEDFARHRSTQLSTHGLWTGLLDENGTWLCDLPHPTSLSARTTRNATETLQLTIPVQPQPGHIHPCVPHLIDPSIGTTDNTGTLQPVEKTRLIVIERNGLRQAFRAGPRRVEFNAHGPVLIEIQGADIASYLWQIPCVSNPASWKGRWFTANRDWVGESHNLKTFTTPRRIQDIKFSEAYDTVIVEGPALATVEKIIDESLAAVFTAIGVTTNPPIVVEKQPAQESPWLMIHPSDKPLGEDTIPLAASAGITVSTYLWLPGDPQPKGHRLQVATIVVRCSQQKEDK
;
A
#
# COMPACT_ATOMS: atom_id res chain seq x y z
N MET A 1 5.36 -12.17 20.47
CA MET A 1 5.43 -10.81 21.03
C MET A 1 4.04 -10.20 20.95
N THR A 2 3.53 -9.58 22.01
CA THR A 2 2.22 -8.91 21.94
C THR A 2 2.34 -7.57 21.20
N PRO A 3 1.23 -7.00 20.70
CA PRO A 3 1.23 -5.64 20.13
C PRO A 3 1.83 -4.57 21.05
N GLU A 4 1.54 -4.66 22.35
CA GLU A 4 2.04 -3.70 23.34
C GLU A 4 3.55 -3.85 23.56
N ASP A 5 4.04 -5.10 23.62
CA ASP A 5 5.48 -5.37 23.69
C ASP A 5 6.20 -4.85 22.44
N PHE A 6 5.59 -5.00 21.27
CA PHE A 6 6.14 -4.50 20.02
C PHE A 6 6.25 -2.98 20.00
N ALA A 7 5.19 -2.28 20.38
CA ALA A 7 5.17 -0.82 20.45
C ALA A 7 6.21 -0.29 21.45
N ARG A 8 6.37 -0.98 22.59
CA ARG A 8 7.39 -0.67 23.60
C ARG A 8 8.80 -0.88 23.05
N HIS A 9 9.05 -2.03 22.41
CA HIS A 9 10.33 -2.35 21.78
C HIS A 9 10.74 -1.29 20.75
N ARG A 10 9.83 -0.91 19.83
CA ARG A 10 10.08 0.17 18.86
C ARG A 10 10.41 1.50 19.53
N SER A 11 9.65 1.85 20.57
CA SER A 11 9.86 3.08 21.34
C SER A 11 11.23 3.09 22.03
N THR A 12 11.68 1.94 22.54
CA THR A 12 13.04 1.77 23.08
C THR A 12 14.09 1.99 21.97
N GLN A 13 13.96 1.32 20.83
CA GLN A 13 14.87 1.48 19.69
C GLN A 13 14.98 2.95 19.22
N LEU A 14 13.84 3.64 19.11
CA LEU A 14 13.78 5.06 18.78
C LEU A 14 14.48 5.93 19.82
N SER A 15 14.28 5.66 21.12
CA SER A 15 14.92 6.42 22.19
C SER A 15 16.44 6.20 22.26
N THR A 16 16.92 5.00 21.91
CA THR A 16 18.33 4.64 21.99
C THR A 16 19.11 5.05 20.75
N HIS A 17 18.53 4.89 19.56
CA HIS A 17 19.23 5.06 18.29
C HIS A 17 18.68 6.20 17.41
N GLY A 18 17.56 6.83 17.78
CA GLY A 18 16.91 7.87 16.99
C GLY A 18 16.24 7.37 15.70
N LEU A 19 16.33 6.07 15.41
CA LEU A 19 15.85 5.42 14.21
C LEU A 19 15.45 3.98 14.55
N TRP A 20 14.30 3.56 14.07
CA TRP A 20 13.92 2.15 14.00
C TRP A 20 13.61 1.77 12.56
N THR A 21 14.17 0.64 12.13
CA THR A 21 13.90 0.06 10.81
C THR A 21 13.41 -1.37 11.05
N GLY A 22 12.19 -1.69 10.61
CA GLY A 22 11.57 -2.99 10.80
C GLY A 22 11.22 -3.69 9.49
N LEU A 23 11.24 -5.02 9.52
CA LEU A 23 10.72 -5.87 8.46
C LEU A 23 9.41 -6.53 8.91
N LEU A 24 8.37 -6.34 8.11
CA LEU A 24 7.04 -6.87 8.34
C LEU A 24 6.61 -7.76 7.16
N ASP A 25 5.71 -8.70 7.45
CA ASP A 25 5.04 -9.51 6.43
C ASP A 25 3.93 -8.72 5.68
N GLU A 26 3.25 -9.39 4.76
CA GLU A 26 2.14 -8.84 3.98
C GLU A 26 0.93 -8.40 4.83
N ASN A 27 0.81 -8.89 6.06
CA ASN A 27 -0.27 -8.56 7.01
C ASN A 27 0.17 -7.52 8.04
N GLY A 28 1.38 -6.98 7.92
CA GLY A 28 1.96 -6.04 8.87
C GLY A 28 2.36 -6.67 10.21
N THR A 29 2.56 -7.99 10.25
CA THR A 29 3.15 -8.68 11.39
C THR A 29 4.66 -8.47 11.38
N TRP A 30 5.23 -8.10 12.53
CA TRP A 30 6.67 -7.95 12.67
C TRP A 30 7.39 -9.30 12.52
N LEU A 31 8.38 -9.34 11.63
CA LEU A 31 9.24 -10.49 11.41
C LEU A 31 10.54 -10.33 12.19
N CYS A 32 11.23 -9.21 11.99
CA CYS A 32 12.45 -8.85 12.70
C CYS A 32 12.74 -7.36 12.54
N ASP A 33 13.63 -6.83 13.39
CA ASP A 33 14.26 -5.54 13.10
C ASP A 33 15.23 -5.69 11.94
N LEU A 34 15.49 -4.60 11.23
CA LEU A 34 16.56 -4.53 10.26
C LEU A 34 17.82 -3.94 10.93
N PRO A 35 19.02 -4.40 10.54
CA PRO A 35 20.27 -3.77 10.95
C PRO A 35 20.27 -2.27 10.67
N HIS A 36 21.06 -1.51 11.42
CA HIS A 36 21.26 -0.09 11.11
C HIS A 36 21.76 0.06 9.67
N PRO A 37 21.07 0.86 8.85
CA PRO A 37 21.43 0.99 7.46
C PRO A 37 22.75 1.74 7.30
N THR A 38 23.61 1.27 6.40
CA THR A 38 24.80 2.00 5.96
C THR A 38 24.43 3.14 5.00
N SER A 39 23.32 2.98 4.27
CA SER A 39 22.75 4.00 3.41
C SER A 39 21.22 3.96 3.49
N LEU A 40 20.61 5.13 3.65
CA LEU A 40 19.16 5.29 3.69
C LEU A 40 18.76 6.55 2.93
N SER A 41 18.03 6.37 1.84
CA SER A 41 17.36 7.44 1.10
C SER A 41 15.87 7.12 1.01
N ALA A 42 15.07 7.87 1.77
CA ALA A 42 13.61 7.86 1.71
C ALA A 42 13.18 9.31 1.43
N ARG A 43 12.75 9.58 0.20
CA ARG A 43 12.44 10.93 -0.27
C ARG A 43 10.94 11.19 -0.21
N THR A 44 10.54 12.27 0.45
CA THR A 44 9.14 12.70 0.49
C THR A 44 8.84 13.78 -0.54
N THR A 45 7.89 13.50 -1.41
CA THR A 45 7.35 14.46 -2.39
C THR A 45 5.84 14.48 -2.27
N ARG A 46 5.26 15.69 -2.26
CA ARG A 46 3.83 15.90 -2.07
C ARG A 46 3.03 15.17 -3.17
N ASN A 47 2.02 14.40 -2.75
CA ASN A 47 1.08 13.72 -3.66
C ASN A 47 1.77 12.85 -4.72
N ALA A 48 2.95 12.29 -4.41
CA ALA A 48 3.73 11.46 -5.31
C ALA A 48 4.16 10.18 -4.59
N THR A 49 4.33 9.10 -5.37
CA THR A 49 4.88 7.85 -4.86
C THR A 49 6.35 7.98 -4.52
N GLU A 50 6.67 7.79 -3.24
CA GLU A 50 8.05 7.79 -2.79
C GLU A 50 8.77 6.48 -3.15
N THR A 51 10.09 6.57 -3.24
CA THR A 51 10.96 5.41 -3.38
C THR A 51 11.93 5.34 -2.22
N LEU A 52 12.17 4.11 -1.76
CA LEU A 52 13.16 3.78 -0.76
C LEU A 52 14.39 3.21 -1.46
N GLN A 53 15.56 3.70 -1.08
CA GLN A 53 16.83 3.01 -1.29
C GLN A 53 17.47 2.76 0.07
N LEU A 54 17.63 1.49 0.41
CA LEU A 54 18.11 1.04 1.72
C LEU A 54 19.25 0.05 1.53
N THR A 55 20.40 0.31 2.16
CA THR A 55 21.51 -0.65 2.22
C THR A 55 21.74 -1.06 3.67
N ILE A 56 21.69 -2.37 3.93
CA ILE A 56 21.86 -2.94 5.27
C ILE A 56 23.00 -3.98 5.30
N PRO A 57 23.86 -3.95 6.34
CA PRO A 57 24.84 -5.01 6.59
C PRO A 57 24.14 -6.20 7.25
N VAL A 58 24.13 -7.35 6.58
CA VAL A 58 23.45 -8.57 7.05
C VAL A 58 24.39 -9.62 7.61
N GLN A 59 25.69 -9.35 7.60
CA GLN A 59 26.70 -10.13 8.31
C GLN A 59 27.51 -9.21 9.23
N PRO A 60 27.00 -8.89 10.44
CA PRO A 60 27.72 -8.03 11.37
C PRO A 60 29.02 -8.67 11.87
N GLN A 61 29.10 -10.01 11.88
CA GLN A 61 30.29 -10.78 12.22
C GLN A 61 30.44 -11.96 11.27
N PRO A 62 31.68 -12.39 10.91
CA PRO A 62 31.89 -13.55 10.05
C PRO A 62 31.15 -14.78 10.56
N GLY A 63 30.35 -15.41 9.68
CA GLY A 63 29.56 -16.60 10.02
C GLY A 63 28.24 -16.33 10.75
N HIS A 64 27.95 -15.10 11.17
CA HIS A 64 26.65 -14.74 11.75
C HIS A 64 25.79 -13.99 10.73
N ILE A 65 24.77 -14.67 10.20
CA ILE A 65 23.83 -14.10 9.22
C ILE A 65 22.61 -13.54 9.96
N HIS A 66 22.24 -12.30 9.64
CA HIS A 66 21.12 -11.62 10.26
C HIS A 66 19.78 -12.32 9.95
N PRO A 67 18.84 -12.43 10.92
CA PRO A 67 17.53 -13.09 10.72
C PRO A 67 16.64 -12.51 9.62
N CYS A 68 16.93 -11.30 9.14
CA CYS A 68 16.19 -10.68 8.03
C CYS A 68 16.46 -11.36 6.68
N VAL A 69 17.62 -12.02 6.54
CA VAL A 69 18.06 -12.62 5.28
C VAL A 69 17.06 -13.62 4.71
N PRO A 70 16.58 -14.66 5.41
CA PRO A 70 15.60 -15.60 4.85
C PRO A 70 14.24 -14.96 4.47
N HIS A 71 13.96 -13.73 4.92
CA HIS A 71 12.74 -13.02 4.57
C HIS A 71 12.88 -12.09 3.35
N LEU A 72 14.12 -11.74 2.98
CA LEU A 72 14.47 -10.84 1.86
C LEU A 72 15.12 -11.61 0.70
N ILE A 73 15.91 -12.60 1.08
CA ILE A 73 16.50 -13.77 0.44
C ILE A 73 15.52 -14.83 -0.07
N ASP A 74 15.31 -15.04 -1.38
CA ASP A 74 14.71 -16.33 -1.76
C ASP A 74 15.72 -17.45 -1.47
N PRO A 75 15.35 -18.52 -0.73
CA PRO A 75 16.20 -19.70 -0.64
C PRO A 75 16.53 -20.35 -2.00
N SER A 76 15.75 -20.09 -3.06
CA SER A 76 16.00 -20.56 -4.42
C SER A 76 16.91 -19.66 -5.26
N ILE A 77 17.36 -18.51 -4.74
CA ILE A 77 18.35 -17.67 -5.42
C ILE A 77 19.70 -18.41 -5.36
N GLY A 78 20.10 -18.96 -6.51
CA GLY A 78 21.26 -19.83 -6.66
C GLY A 78 20.93 -21.26 -7.10
N THR A 79 19.64 -21.66 -7.08
CA THR A 79 19.18 -22.87 -7.77
C THR A 79 18.56 -22.48 -9.10
N THR A 80 19.26 -22.75 -10.20
CA THR A 80 18.68 -22.72 -11.54
C THR A 80 17.73 -23.91 -11.70
N ASP A 81 16.50 -23.66 -12.14
CA ASP A 81 15.73 -24.72 -12.80
C ASP A 81 16.47 -25.18 -14.08
N ASN A 82 16.01 -26.27 -14.71
CA ASN A 82 16.61 -26.77 -15.96
C ASN A 82 16.55 -25.75 -17.13
N THR A 83 15.97 -24.56 -16.93
CA THR A 83 15.87 -23.45 -17.88
C THR A 83 16.62 -22.18 -17.47
N GLY A 84 17.31 -22.16 -16.32
CA GLY A 84 18.12 -21.04 -15.87
C GLY A 84 17.34 -19.83 -15.33
N THR A 85 16.05 -19.98 -14.98
CA THR A 85 15.21 -18.84 -14.58
C THR A 85 15.22 -18.67 -13.06
N LEU A 86 15.53 -17.45 -12.58
CA LEU A 86 15.40 -17.09 -11.16
C LEU A 86 13.92 -16.91 -10.81
N GLN A 87 13.45 -17.59 -9.77
CA GLN A 87 12.10 -17.37 -9.24
C GLN A 87 12.10 -16.24 -8.20
N PRO A 88 11.17 -15.28 -8.30
CA PRO A 88 11.04 -14.21 -7.31
C PRO A 88 10.40 -14.72 -6.02
N VAL A 89 10.83 -14.17 -4.87
CA VAL A 89 10.17 -14.40 -3.57
C VAL A 89 8.69 -14.02 -3.69
N GLU A 90 7.80 -14.99 -3.54
CA GLU A 90 6.34 -14.78 -3.71
C GLU A 90 5.75 -13.85 -2.64
N LYS A 91 6.39 -13.74 -1.46
CA LYS A 91 5.79 -13.04 -0.32
C LYS A 91 6.19 -11.57 -0.28
N THR A 92 5.18 -10.70 -0.35
CA THR A 92 5.32 -9.26 -0.16
C THR A 92 5.90 -8.95 1.22
N ARG A 93 6.87 -8.05 1.30
CA ARG A 93 7.43 -7.56 2.56
C ARG A 93 7.26 -6.06 2.67
N LEU A 94 7.03 -5.59 3.87
CA LEU A 94 6.98 -4.17 4.19
C LEU A 94 8.22 -3.80 4.99
N ILE A 95 8.90 -2.75 4.55
CA ILE A 95 9.97 -2.10 5.30
C ILE A 95 9.38 -0.87 5.95
N VAL A 96 9.45 -0.80 7.27
CA VAL A 96 8.96 0.33 8.04
C VAL A 96 10.14 1.08 8.62
N ILE A 97 10.13 2.39 8.48
CA ILE A 97 11.16 3.30 8.97
C ILE A 97 10.47 4.30 9.88
N GLU A 98 10.92 4.37 11.12
CA GLU A 98 10.47 5.36 12.10
C GLU A 98 11.64 6.23 12.53
N ARG A 99 11.48 7.55 12.40
CA ARG A 99 12.42 8.56 12.88
C ARG A 99 11.70 9.85 13.20
N ASN A 100 12.09 10.55 14.26
CA ASN A 100 11.51 11.85 14.66
C ASN A 100 9.97 11.85 14.76
N GLY A 101 9.37 10.75 15.23
CA GLY A 101 7.91 10.61 15.33
C GLY A 101 7.17 10.43 13.99
N LEU A 102 7.89 10.33 12.87
CA LEU A 102 7.34 10.04 11.56
C LEU A 102 7.59 8.56 11.21
N ARG A 103 6.54 7.89 10.73
CA ARG A 103 6.61 6.54 10.19
C ARG A 103 6.40 6.59 8.68
N GLN A 104 7.34 5.99 7.96
CA GLN A 104 7.22 5.71 6.53
C GLN A 104 7.22 4.20 6.34
N ALA A 105 6.39 3.69 5.45
CA ALA A 105 6.34 2.28 5.12
C ALA A 105 6.48 2.10 3.61
N PHE A 106 7.23 1.08 3.22
CA PHE A 106 7.54 0.80 1.83
C PHE A 106 7.33 -0.67 1.55
N ARG A 107 6.70 -0.99 0.42
CA ARG A 107 6.75 -2.32 -0.15
C ARG A 107 8.17 -2.60 -0.63
N ALA A 108 8.80 -3.64 -0.09
CA ALA A 108 10.11 -4.09 -0.55
C ALA A 108 10.00 -4.59 -2.00
N GLY A 109 10.71 -3.93 -2.91
CA GLY A 109 10.81 -4.26 -4.31
C GLY A 109 12.09 -5.05 -4.61
N PRO A 110 12.74 -4.80 -5.77
CA PRO A 110 13.98 -5.47 -6.16
C PRO A 110 15.10 -5.33 -5.12
N ARG A 111 15.92 -6.37 -5.04
CA ARG A 111 17.01 -6.48 -4.05
C ARG A 111 18.30 -6.89 -4.74
N ARG A 112 19.41 -6.29 -4.34
CA ARG A 112 20.76 -6.69 -4.73
C ARG A 112 21.49 -7.17 -3.49
N VAL A 113 22.15 -8.32 -3.61
CA VAL A 113 22.84 -8.97 -2.50
C VAL A 113 24.31 -9.10 -2.86
N GLU A 114 25.18 -8.68 -1.95
CA GLU A 114 26.61 -8.89 -2.07
C GLU A 114 27.03 -10.06 -1.19
N PHE A 115 27.84 -10.96 -1.73
CA PHE A 115 28.29 -12.18 -1.06
C PHE A 115 29.81 -12.15 -0.85
N ASN A 116 30.26 -12.78 0.23
CA ASN A 116 31.65 -13.20 0.41
C ASN A 116 31.75 -14.73 0.44
N ALA A 117 32.93 -15.27 0.76
CA ALA A 117 33.16 -16.71 0.86
C ALA A 117 32.30 -17.43 1.93
N HIS A 118 31.68 -16.69 2.85
CA HIS A 118 30.94 -17.21 3.99
C HIS A 118 29.43 -16.92 3.93
N GLY A 119 28.94 -16.19 2.91
CA GLY A 119 27.53 -15.89 2.74
C GLY A 119 27.23 -14.43 2.36
N PRO A 120 25.95 -14.01 2.47
CA PRO A 120 25.54 -12.64 2.16
C PRO A 120 26.08 -11.66 3.21
N VAL A 121 26.59 -10.52 2.75
CA VAL A 121 27.23 -9.49 3.59
C VAL A 121 26.43 -8.20 3.61
N LEU A 122 25.96 -7.77 2.44
CA LEU A 122 25.18 -6.55 2.25
C LEU A 122 23.94 -6.85 1.42
N ILE A 123 22.83 -6.19 1.77
CA ILE A 123 21.62 -6.19 0.95
C ILE A 123 21.23 -4.75 0.66
N GLU A 124 21.11 -4.43 -0.63
CA GLU A 124 20.51 -3.21 -1.14
C GLU A 124 19.07 -3.50 -1.53
N ILE A 125 18.13 -2.68 -1.06
CA ILE A 125 16.70 -2.86 -1.28
C ILE A 125 16.15 -1.58 -1.89
N GLN A 126 15.46 -1.74 -3.02
CA GLN A 126 14.59 -0.71 -3.58
C GLN A 126 13.18 -0.94 -3.05
N GLY A 127 12.49 0.11 -2.62
CA GLY A 127 11.12 0.01 -2.13
C GLY A 127 10.20 1.04 -2.79
N ALA A 128 8.92 0.71 -2.87
CA ALA A 128 7.86 1.61 -3.30
C ALA A 128 7.00 2.00 -2.11
N ASP A 129 6.63 3.28 -2.00
CA ASP A 129 5.73 3.77 -0.95
C ASP A 129 4.42 2.97 -0.90
N ILE A 130 3.92 2.69 0.31
CA ILE A 130 2.60 2.08 0.54
C ILE A 130 1.45 2.90 -0.05
N ALA A 131 1.62 4.21 -0.25
CA ALA A 131 0.63 5.01 -0.94
C ALA A 131 0.40 4.54 -2.41
N SER A 132 1.34 3.79 -3.00
CA SER A 132 1.16 3.10 -4.30
C SER A 132 -0.01 2.13 -4.33
N TYR A 133 -0.38 1.55 -3.20
CA TYR A 133 -1.59 0.74 -3.13
C TYR A 133 -2.84 1.60 -3.29
N LEU A 134 -2.91 2.77 -2.66
CA LEU A 134 -4.02 3.70 -2.80
C LEU A 134 -4.13 4.23 -4.22
N TRP A 135 -3.01 4.62 -4.83
CA TRP A 135 -3.02 5.20 -6.18
C TRP A 135 -3.57 4.27 -7.25
N GLN A 136 -3.48 2.96 -7.05
CA GLN A 136 -3.96 1.92 -7.98
C GLN A 136 -5.45 1.56 -7.78
N ILE A 137 -6.08 2.02 -6.69
CA ILE A 137 -7.51 1.80 -6.46
C ILE A 137 -8.29 2.56 -7.54
N PRO A 138 -9.25 1.92 -8.23
CA PRO A 138 -10.13 2.61 -9.18
C PRO A 138 -10.90 3.76 -8.51
N CYS A 139 -11.01 4.89 -9.19
CA CYS A 139 -11.87 6.02 -8.86
C CYS A 139 -13.30 5.66 -9.26
N VAL A 140 -14.00 4.92 -8.40
CA VAL A 140 -15.22 4.20 -8.76
C VAL A 140 -16.36 5.16 -9.09
N SER A 141 -16.86 5.10 -10.32
CA SER A 141 -17.95 5.96 -10.81
C SER A 141 -19.33 5.54 -10.31
N ASN A 142 -19.53 4.25 -10.06
CA ASN A 142 -20.80 3.75 -9.52
C ASN A 142 -20.56 2.73 -8.39
N PRO A 143 -20.20 3.20 -7.17
CA PRO A 143 -19.91 2.34 -6.03
C PRO A 143 -21.04 1.34 -5.70
N ALA A 144 -22.30 1.75 -5.89
CA ALA A 144 -23.47 0.92 -5.59
C ALA A 144 -23.60 -0.32 -6.49
N SER A 145 -22.94 -0.36 -7.66
CA SER A 145 -22.93 -1.53 -8.54
C SER A 145 -21.93 -2.61 -8.11
N TRP A 146 -20.94 -2.27 -7.28
CA TRP A 146 -19.84 -3.16 -6.87
C TRP A 146 -20.26 -4.03 -5.66
N LYS A 147 -21.17 -4.97 -5.89
CA LYS A 147 -21.85 -5.72 -4.81
C LYS A 147 -21.14 -7.00 -4.33
N GLY A 148 -20.00 -7.37 -4.91
CA GLY A 148 -19.30 -8.62 -4.58
C GLY A 148 -20.07 -9.89 -4.97
N ARG A 149 -20.98 -9.78 -5.94
CA ARG A 149 -21.79 -10.91 -6.41
C ARG A 149 -21.08 -11.62 -7.55
N TRP A 150 -20.38 -12.69 -7.19
CA TRP A 150 -19.65 -13.52 -8.13
C TRP A 150 -20.53 -14.62 -8.72
N PHE A 151 -20.46 -14.83 -10.03
CA PHE A 151 -21.06 -15.97 -10.71
C PHE A 151 -20.04 -16.68 -11.59
N THR A 152 -20.29 -17.96 -11.88
CA THR A 152 -19.44 -18.75 -12.76
C THR A 152 -19.89 -18.56 -14.20
N ALA A 153 -19.01 -18.02 -15.03
CA ALA A 153 -19.18 -17.88 -16.46
C ALA A 153 -18.43 -18.98 -17.20
N ASN A 154 -19.17 -19.74 -18.00
CA ASN A 154 -18.63 -20.76 -18.90
C ASN A 154 -18.44 -20.23 -20.34
N ARG A 155 -19.09 -19.11 -20.65
CA ARG A 155 -19.09 -18.50 -21.98
C ARG A 155 -18.01 -17.44 -22.10
N ASP A 156 -17.28 -17.49 -23.20
CA ASP A 156 -16.48 -16.37 -23.66
C ASP A 156 -17.36 -15.41 -24.49
N TRP A 157 -17.27 -14.12 -24.21
CA TRP A 157 -17.99 -13.08 -24.96
C TRP A 157 -17.24 -12.66 -26.25
N VAL A 158 -16.09 -13.28 -26.52
CA VAL A 158 -15.36 -13.14 -27.78
C VAL A 158 -15.92 -14.09 -28.85
N GLY A 159 -16.58 -13.53 -29.88
CA GLY A 159 -17.04 -14.27 -31.07
C GLY A 159 -18.44 -13.87 -31.56
N GLU A 160 -18.80 -14.34 -32.77
CA GLU A 160 -20.16 -14.17 -33.32
C GLU A 160 -21.20 -14.83 -32.43
N SER A 161 -22.40 -14.24 -32.33
CA SER A 161 -23.47 -14.68 -31.41
C SER A 161 -23.92 -16.13 -31.61
N HIS A 162 -23.62 -16.72 -32.77
CA HIS A 162 -23.98 -18.06 -33.22
C HIS A 162 -22.87 -19.10 -32.99
N ASN A 163 -21.63 -18.69 -32.74
CA ASN A 163 -20.50 -19.56 -32.42
C ASN A 163 -20.00 -19.24 -31.01
N LEU A 164 -20.73 -19.76 -30.03
CA LEU A 164 -20.43 -19.59 -28.61
C LEU A 164 -19.12 -20.30 -28.26
N LYS A 165 -18.02 -19.56 -28.17
CA LYS A 165 -16.79 -20.06 -27.58
C LYS A 165 -16.98 -20.18 -26.07
N THR A 166 -16.68 -21.35 -25.52
CA THR A 166 -16.67 -21.57 -24.07
C THR A 166 -15.25 -21.46 -23.55
N PHE A 167 -15.08 -20.93 -22.35
CA PHE A 167 -13.78 -20.99 -21.69
C PHE A 167 -13.41 -22.46 -21.43
N THR A 168 -12.16 -22.83 -21.70
CA THR A 168 -11.61 -24.15 -21.33
C THR A 168 -11.76 -24.41 -19.83
N THR A 169 -11.63 -23.36 -19.02
CA THR A 169 -11.86 -23.38 -17.58
C THR A 169 -12.88 -22.31 -17.22
N PRO A 170 -14.00 -22.66 -16.53
CA PRO A 170 -14.96 -21.70 -16.05
C PRO A 170 -14.31 -20.57 -15.24
N ARG A 171 -14.75 -19.34 -15.48
CA ARG A 171 -14.23 -18.16 -14.79
C ARG A 171 -15.25 -17.66 -13.78
N ARG A 172 -14.78 -17.24 -12.60
CA ARG A 172 -15.61 -16.47 -11.67
C ARG A 172 -15.53 -15.01 -12.08
N ILE A 173 -16.67 -14.41 -12.37
CA ILE A 173 -16.77 -13.01 -12.77
C ILE A 173 -17.82 -12.30 -11.92
N GLN A 174 -17.72 -10.98 -11.84
CA GLN A 174 -18.68 -10.10 -11.20
C GLN A 174 -19.21 -9.10 -12.23
N ASP A 175 -20.52 -8.86 -12.22
CA ASP A 175 -21.12 -7.77 -12.99
C ASP A 175 -20.89 -6.43 -12.26
N ILE A 176 -20.18 -5.53 -12.93
CA ILE A 176 -19.81 -4.21 -12.43
C ILE A 176 -20.19 -3.20 -13.50
N LYS A 177 -20.87 -2.13 -13.10
CA LYS A 177 -21.31 -1.09 -14.04
C LYS A 177 -20.44 0.14 -13.92
N PHE A 178 -19.79 0.51 -15.02
CA PHE A 178 -19.12 1.79 -15.16
C PHE A 178 -20.11 2.82 -15.68
N SER A 179 -19.96 4.07 -15.24
CA SER A 179 -20.74 5.17 -15.79
C SER A 179 -20.12 5.62 -17.11
N GLU A 180 -20.91 5.57 -18.19
CA GLU A 180 -20.50 6.08 -19.51
C GLU A 180 -20.88 7.55 -19.74
N ALA A 181 -21.78 8.10 -18.91
CA ALA A 181 -22.34 9.44 -19.08
C ALA A 181 -21.67 10.46 -18.15
N TYR A 182 -20.83 11.31 -18.74
CA TYR A 182 -20.06 12.36 -18.06
C TYR A 182 -20.91 13.31 -17.18
N ASP A 183 -22.15 13.60 -17.59
CA ASP A 183 -23.02 14.56 -16.89
C ASP A 183 -23.78 13.98 -15.69
N THR A 184 -23.71 12.66 -15.45
CA THR A 184 -24.56 12.02 -14.43
C THR A 184 -23.83 11.64 -13.15
N VAL A 185 -22.50 11.72 -13.12
CA VAL A 185 -21.67 11.28 -11.99
C VAL A 185 -20.60 12.33 -11.67
N ILE A 186 -21.05 13.51 -11.28
CA ILE A 186 -20.16 14.55 -10.73
C ILE A 186 -20.30 14.52 -9.21
N VAL A 187 -19.17 14.40 -8.51
CA VAL A 187 -19.11 14.58 -7.07
C VAL A 187 -18.51 15.95 -6.81
N GLU A 188 -19.27 16.81 -6.15
CA GLU A 188 -18.87 18.19 -5.89
C GLU A 188 -19.09 18.61 -4.44
N GLY A 189 -18.31 19.60 -4.01
CA GLY A 189 -18.35 20.11 -2.65
C GLY A 189 -17.03 20.75 -2.22
N PRO A 190 -16.87 21.07 -0.92
CA PRO A 190 -15.59 21.49 -0.36
C PRO A 190 -14.51 20.43 -0.61
N ALA A 191 -13.36 20.84 -1.15
CA ALA A 191 -12.34 19.94 -1.68
C ALA A 191 -11.92 18.83 -0.72
N LEU A 192 -11.72 19.16 0.57
CA LEU A 192 -11.31 18.17 1.57
C LEU A 192 -12.38 17.07 1.72
N ALA A 193 -13.64 17.46 1.89
CA ALA A 193 -14.74 16.51 2.06
C ALA A 193 -15.00 15.70 0.78
N THR A 194 -14.90 16.33 -0.39
CA THR A 194 -15.08 15.68 -1.70
C THR A 194 -14.02 14.62 -1.95
N VAL A 195 -12.74 14.94 -1.71
CA VAL A 195 -11.63 13.99 -1.88
C VAL A 195 -11.75 12.83 -0.88
N GLU A 196 -12.01 13.12 0.40
CA GLU A 196 -12.20 12.07 1.40
C GLU A 196 -13.40 11.17 1.09
N LYS A 197 -14.48 11.72 0.51
CA LYS A 197 -15.66 10.95 0.11
C LYS A 197 -15.34 10.00 -1.05
N ILE A 198 -14.71 10.49 -2.11
CA ILE A 198 -14.40 9.67 -3.30
C ILE A 198 -13.45 8.52 -2.94
N ILE A 199 -12.40 8.80 -2.17
CA ILE A 199 -11.44 7.77 -1.77
C ILE A 199 -12.14 6.70 -0.92
N ASP A 200 -12.95 7.12 0.05
CA ASP A 200 -13.66 6.23 0.97
C ASP A 200 -14.71 5.36 0.25
N GLU A 201 -15.52 5.97 -0.62
CA GLU A 201 -16.52 5.25 -1.44
C GLU A 201 -15.85 4.27 -2.43
N SER A 202 -14.73 4.67 -3.03
CA SER A 202 -13.96 3.81 -3.94
C SER A 202 -13.35 2.61 -3.20
N LEU A 203 -12.74 2.83 -2.03
CA LEU A 203 -12.21 1.77 -1.18
C LEU A 203 -13.33 0.82 -0.73
N ALA A 204 -14.45 1.35 -0.26
CA ALA A 204 -15.59 0.55 0.18
C ALA A 204 -16.15 -0.31 -0.96
N ALA A 205 -16.28 0.24 -2.17
CA ALA A 205 -16.74 -0.49 -3.35
C ALA A 205 -15.78 -1.63 -3.73
N VAL A 206 -14.47 -1.34 -3.80
CA VAL A 206 -13.44 -2.33 -4.15
C VAL A 206 -13.40 -3.45 -3.12
N PHE A 207 -13.36 -3.12 -1.83
CA PHE A 207 -13.31 -4.12 -0.76
C PHE A 207 -14.59 -4.96 -0.69
N THR A 208 -15.75 -4.35 -0.91
CA THR A 208 -17.02 -5.10 -1.03
C THR A 208 -16.97 -6.06 -2.22
N ALA A 209 -16.44 -5.63 -3.37
CA ALA A 209 -16.34 -6.48 -4.57
C ALA A 209 -15.49 -7.73 -4.33
N ILE A 210 -14.36 -7.60 -3.62
CA ILE A 210 -13.48 -8.73 -3.31
C ILE A 210 -13.87 -9.49 -2.03
N GLY A 211 -14.98 -9.13 -1.37
CA GLY A 211 -15.49 -9.81 -0.18
C GLY A 211 -14.76 -9.45 1.13
N VAL A 212 -14.02 -8.34 1.17
CA VAL A 212 -13.41 -7.82 2.39
C VAL A 212 -14.44 -6.97 3.14
N THR A 213 -15.05 -7.55 4.17
CA THR A 213 -16.10 -6.89 4.98
C THR A 213 -15.64 -6.50 6.38
N THR A 214 -14.54 -7.10 6.85
CA THR A 214 -13.97 -6.86 8.19
C THR A 214 -12.50 -6.54 8.06
N ASN A 215 -12.02 -5.58 8.85
CA ASN A 215 -10.61 -5.16 8.86
C ASN A 215 -10.09 -4.81 7.44
N PRO A 216 -10.67 -3.81 6.76
CA PRO A 216 -10.19 -3.39 5.45
C PRO A 216 -8.71 -2.95 5.54
N PRO A 217 -7.87 -3.32 4.57
CA PRO A 217 -6.43 -3.07 4.62
C PRO A 217 -6.07 -1.58 4.43
N ILE A 218 -6.99 -0.78 3.90
CA ILE A 218 -6.85 0.66 3.73
C ILE A 218 -8.10 1.35 4.28
N VAL A 219 -7.94 2.40 5.08
CA VAL A 219 -9.06 3.21 5.61
C VAL A 219 -8.79 4.70 5.46
N VAL A 220 -9.85 5.51 5.38
CA VAL A 220 -9.74 6.97 5.36
C VAL A 220 -9.98 7.55 6.75
N GLU A 221 -9.01 8.27 7.30
CA GLU A 221 -9.16 9.04 8.53
C GLU A 221 -9.78 10.40 8.21
N LYS A 222 -11.10 10.51 8.39
CA LYS A 222 -11.84 11.74 8.14
C LYS A 222 -11.33 12.88 9.01
N GLN A 223 -11.00 14.01 8.40
CA GLN A 223 -10.65 15.22 9.11
C GLN A 223 -11.90 16.04 9.47
N PRO A 224 -11.85 16.86 10.53
CA PRO A 224 -12.89 17.84 10.80
C PRO A 224 -13.14 18.73 9.58
N ALA A 225 -14.39 19.13 9.38
CA ALA A 225 -14.72 20.04 8.29
C ALA A 225 -13.89 21.33 8.38
N GLN A 226 -13.21 21.66 7.28
CA GLN A 226 -12.40 22.85 7.12
C GLN A 226 -12.81 23.57 5.84
N GLU A 227 -12.76 24.91 5.85
CA GLU A 227 -12.96 25.72 4.66
C GLU A 227 -11.94 25.36 3.58
N SER A 228 -12.42 24.80 2.48
CA SER A 228 -11.62 24.42 1.32
C SER A 228 -12.27 24.92 0.04
N PRO A 229 -11.49 25.12 -1.05
CA PRO A 229 -12.05 25.49 -2.34
C PRO A 229 -13.15 24.51 -2.77
N TRP A 230 -14.10 24.98 -3.57
CA TRP A 230 -15.04 24.07 -4.20
C TRP A 230 -14.32 23.22 -5.24
N LEU A 231 -14.52 21.91 -5.21
CA LEU A 231 -13.92 20.97 -6.13
C LEU A 231 -15.02 20.10 -6.74
N MET A 232 -14.95 19.92 -8.05
CA MET A 232 -15.77 18.99 -8.80
C MET A 232 -14.87 17.90 -9.36
N ILE A 233 -15.19 16.65 -9.09
CA ILE A 233 -14.46 15.49 -9.62
C ILE A 233 -15.47 14.61 -10.36
N HIS A 234 -15.09 14.19 -11.57
CA HIS A 234 -15.80 13.19 -12.34
C HIS A 234 -15.04 11.86 -12.22
N PRO A 235 -15.51 10.89 -11.40
CA PRO A 235 -14.87 9.59 -11.30
C PRO A 235 -14.99 8.84 -12.63
N SER A 236 -13.87 8.38 -13.19
CA SER A 236 -13.84 7.73 -14.52
C SER A 236 -13.46 6.24 -14.47
N ASP A 237 -13.48 5.63 -13.29
CA ASP A 237 -13.02 4.25 -13.02
C ASP A 237 -11.51 4.02 -13.31
N LYS A 238 -10.77 5.08 -13.67
CA LYS A 238 -9.31 5.09 -13.72
C LYS A 238 -8.71 5.08 -12.31
N PRO A 239 -7.42 4.76 -12.15
CA PRO A 239 -6.78 4.80 -10.84
C PRO A 239 -6.95 6.16 -10.14
N LEU A 240 -7.18 6.17 -8.83
CA LEU A 240 -7.32 7.39 -8.03
C LEU A 240 -6.12 8.32 -8.22
N GLY A 241 -4.93 7.77 -8.46
CA GLY A 241 -3.71 8.54 -8.77
C GLY A 241 -3.79 9.38 -10.04
N GLU A 242 -4.66 9.04 -10.98
CA GLU A 242 -4.86 9.81 -12.22
C GLU A 242 -6.02 10.79 -12.08
N ASP A 243 -7.16 10.37 -11.51
CA ASP A 243 -8.37 11.19 -11.47
C ASP A 243 -8.43 12.13 -10.26
N THR A 244 -8.19 11.59 -9.06
CA THR A 244 -8.49 12.30 -7.81
C THR A 244 -7.29 13.06 -7.27
N ILE A 245 -6.10 12.44 -7.29
CA ILE A 245 -4.91 12.99 -6.64
C ILE A 245 -4.40 14.28 -7.31
N PRO A 246 -4.37 14.41 -8.66
CA PRO A 246 -3.98 15.66 -9.29
C PRO A 246 -4.96 16.80 -8.98
N LEU A 247 -6.26 16.51 -8.95
CA LEU A 247 -7.30 17.48 -8.61
C LEU A 247 -7.21 17.91 -7.13
N ALA A 248 -6.99 16.96 -6.22
CA ALA A 248 -6.72 17.25 -4.82
C ALA A 248 -5.51 18.18 -4.66
N ALA A 249 -4.42 17.90 -5.37
CA ALA A 249 -3.22 18.73 -5.37
C ALA A 249 -3.51 20.16 -5.82
N SER A 250 -4.27 20.32 -6.92
CA SER A 250 -4.66 21.62 -7.45
C SER A 250 -5.53 22.44 -6.50
N ALA A 251 -6.33 21.76 -5.66
CA ALA A 251 -7.15 22.37 -4.62
C ALA A 251 -6.40 22.61 -3.29
N GLY A 252 -5.07 22.40 -3.25
CA GLY A 252 -4.25 22.58 -2.06
C GLY A 252 -4.41 21.45 -1.02
N ILE A 253 -4.99 20.32 -1.40
CA ILE A 253 -5.14 19.13 -0.55
C ILE A 253 -3.92 18.22 -0.74
N THR A 254 -3.31 17.83 0.37
CA THR A 254 -2.31 16.76 0.42
C THR A 254 -2.98 15.46 0.84
N VAL A 255 -2.86 14.43 0.01
CA VAL A 255 -3.28 13.07 0.34
C VAL A 255 -2.04 12.29 0.73
N SER A 256 -1.99 11.86 1.98
CA SER A 256 -0.87 11.12 2.55
C SER A 256 -1.35 9.78 3.09
N THR A 257 -0.44 8.80 3.18
CA THR A 257 -0.73 7.53 3.84
C THR A 257 0.32 7.21 4.88
N TYR A 258 -0.09 6.53 5.94
CA TYR A 258 0.82 5.94 6.92
C TYR A 258 0.34 4.56 7.32
N LEU A 259 1.26 3.67 7.69
CA LEU A 259 0.90 2.36 8.21
C LEU A 259 0.58 2.49 9.70
N TRP A 260 -0.65 2.18 10.11
CA TRP A 260 -1.00 2.00 11.53
C TRP A 260 -0.62 0.58 11.96
N LEU A 261 -0.04 0.42 13.15
CA LEU A 261 0.32 -0.87 13.72
C LEU A 261 -0.43 -1.10 15.04
N PRO A 262 -0.82 -2.34 15.36
CA PRO A 262 -1.38 -2.69 16.66
C PRO A 262 -0.49 -2.19 17.81
N GLY A 263 -1.11 -1.50 18.78
CA GLY A 263 -0.43 -0.85 19.90
C GLY A 263 -0.19 0.65 19.73
N ASP A 264 -0.37 1.19 18.52
CA ASP A 264 -0.34 2.64 18.30
C ASP A 264 -1.68 3.32 18.69
N PRO A 265 -1.67 4.64 18.93
CA PRO A 265 -2.91 5.41 19.07
C PRO A 265 -3.85 5.18 17.89
N GLN A 266 -5.13 4.96 18.19
CA GLN A 266 -6.14 4.69 17.15
C GLN A 266 -6.36 5.93 16.27
N PRO A 267 -6.44 5.77 14.93
CA PRO A 267 -6.84 6.86 14.04
C PRO A 267 -8.25 7.34 14.38
N LYS A 268 -8.53 8.62 14.15
CA LYS A 268 -9.84 9.20 14.47
C LYS A 268 -10.96 8.46 13.73
N GLY A 269 -12.03 8.13 14.45
CA GLY A 269 -13.21 7.46 13.89
C GLY A 269 -13.05 5.98 13.62
N HIS A 270 -11.88 5.38 13.90
CA HIS A 270 -11.59 3.98 13.63
C HIS A 270 -11.28 3.19 14.91
N ARG A 271 -11.52 1.88 14.85
CA ARG A 271 -11.13 0.90 15.88
C ARG A 271 -10.44 -0.26 15.18
N LEU A 272 -9.18 -0.05 14.83
CA LEU A 272 -8.38 -1.00 14.08
C LEU A 272 -7.82 -2.08 14.99
N GLN A 273 -7.78 -3.32 14.48
CA GLN A 273 -7.28 -4.49 15.20
C GLN A 273 -6.02 -5.09 14.56
N VAL A 274 -5.85 -4.86 13.25
CA VAL A 274 -4.74 -5.37 12.44
C VAL A 274 -4.02 -4.20 11.79
N ALA A 275 -2.77 -4.41 11.38
CA ALA A 275 -2.03 -3.38 10.67
C ALA A 275 -2.82 -2.91 9.43
N THR A 276 -2.93 -1.60 9.28
CA THR A 276 -3.84 -0.99 8.31
C THR A 276 -3.19 0.26 7.72
N ILE A 277 -3.28 0.45 6.41
CA ILE A 277 -2.86 1.70 5.76
C ILE A 277 -3.95 2.75 6.03
N VAL A 278 -3.56 3.86 6.63
CA VAL A 278 -4.47 4.96 6.92
C VAL A 278 -4.19 6.09 5.94
N VAL A 279 -5.22 6.50 5.21
CA VAL A 279 -5.21 7.64 4.32
C VAL A 279 -5.63 8.87 5.10
N ARG A 280 -4.82 9.93 5.04
CA ARG A 280 -5.12 11.22 5.64
C ARG A 280 -5.06 12.30 4.56
N CYS A 281 -6.18 12.99 4.39
CA CYS A 281 -6.26 14.19 3.57
C CYS A 281 -6.04 15.41 4.47
N SER A 282 -5.21 16.35 4.08
CA SER A 282 -4.97 17.57 4.85
C SER A 282 -4.85 18.76 3.93
N GLN A 283 -5.50 19.86 4.28
CA GLN A 283 -5.36 21.12 3.58
C GLN A 283 -4.21 21.92 4.20
N GLN A 284 -3.26 22.35 3.38
CA GLN A 284 -2.28 23.32 3.84
C GLN A 284 -2.97 24.68 3.97
N LYS A 285 -2.84 25.31 5.14
CA LYS A 285 -3.06 26.76 5.21
C LYS A 285 -1.86 27.39 4.53
N GLU A 286 -2.08 28.13 3.44
CA GLU A 286 -1.10 29.12 3.03
C GLU A 286 -1.06 30.16 4.15
N ASP A 287 0.07 30.24 4.84
CA ASP A 287 0.36 31.40 5.66
C ASP A 287 0.42 32.60 4.70
N LYS A 288 -0.61 33.46 4.79
CA LYS A 288 -0.65 34.74 4.07
C LYS A 288 0.31 35.74 4.71
#